data_AF-A0A0D2H853-F1
#
_entry.id   AF-A0A0D2H853-F1
#
_cell.length_a   1.000
_cell.length_b   1.000
_cell.length_c   1.000
_cell.angle_alpha   90.00
_cell.angle_beta   90.00
_cell.angle_gamma   90.00
#
_symmetry.space_group_name_H-M   'P 1'
#
loop_
_entity.id
_entity.type
_entity.pdbx_description
1 polymer ?
#
loop_
_entity_poly.entity_id
_entity_poly.type
_entity_poly.pdbx_seq_one_letter_code
_entity_poly.pdbx_strand_id
1 'polypeptide(L)'
;MEENKLDTIDVSEKASDTWSYHLREAFKATLFEESAKVVKAWFVGANIPGKTIDPLFYFGGVPTWASWLDKETKTGWESMKFSPSVATDVEG
;
A
#
# COMPACT_ATOMS: atom_id res chain seq x y z
N MET A 1 -12.93 -5.58 -13.73
CA MET A 1 -12.69 -7.01 -13.49
C MET A 1 -13.65 -7.83 -14.33
N GLU A 2 -14.95 -7.81 -14.02
CA GLU A 2 -15.98 -8.59 -14.72
C GLU A 2 -16.05 -8.34 -16.24
N GLU A 3 -16.19 -7.09 -16.69
CA GLU A 3 -16.23 -6.74 -18.12
C GLU A 3 -14.98 -7.21 -18.89
N ASN A 4 -13.82 -7.22 -18.22
CA ASN A 4 -12.54 -7.64 -18.81
C ASN A 4 -12.23 -9.13 -18.61
N LYS A 5 -13.15 -9.92 -18.02
CA LYS A 5 -12.96 -11.35 -17.70
C LYS A 5 -11.70 -11.62 -16.85
N LEU A 6 -11.42 -10.72 -15.91
CA LEU A 6 -10.32 -10.81 -14.96
C LEU A 6 -10.85 -11.31 -13.60
N ASP A 7 -10.13 -12.21 -12.97
CA ASP A 7 -10.53 -12.90 -11.74
C ASP A 7 -9.70 -12.45 -10.54
N THR A 8 -8.37 -12.50 -10.67
CA THR A 8 -7.45 -12.12 -9.60
C THR A 8 -6.66 -10.87 -9.96
N ILE A 9 -6.29 -10.14 -8.92
CA ILE A 9 -5.37 -9.01 -9.00
C ILE A 9 -4.32 -9.19 -7.89
N ASP A 10 -3.06 -9.20 -8.27
CA ASP A 10 -1.93 -9.23 -7.36
C ASP A 10 -1.11 -7.96 -7.52
N VAL A 11 -0.50 -7.51 -6.44
CA VAL A 11 0.45 -6.39 -6.47
C VAL A 11 1.88 -6.95 -6.55
N SER A 12 2.74 -6.31 -7.33
CA SER A 12 4.16 -6.68 -7.32
C SER A 12 4.78 -6.43 -5.94
N GLU A 13 5.67 -7.34 -5.50
CA GLU A 13 6.42 -7.18 -4.24
C GLU A 13 7.13 -5.83 -4.19
N LYS A 14 7.79 -5.46 -5.30
CA LYS A 14 8.44 -4.14 -5.46
C LYS A 14 7.49 -2.97 -5.19
N ALA A 15 6.26 -3.02 -5.67
CA ALA A 15 5.29 -1.95 -5.44
C ALA A 15 4.84 -1.91 -3.98
N SER A 16 4.61 -3.08 -3.35
CA SER A 16 4.31 -3.19 -1.93
C SER A 16 5.43 -2.62 -1.05
N ASP A 17 6.68 -2.95 -1.35
CA ASP A 17 7.85 -2.45 -0.63
C ASP A 17 8.04 -0.94 -0.82
N THR A 18 7.87 -0.46 -2.06
CA THR A 18 7.96 0.96 -2.38
C THR A 18 6.89 1.76 -1.62
N TRP A 19 5.65 1.27 -1.57
CA TRP A 19 4.59 1.90 -0.81
C TRP A 19 4.88 1.89 0.69
N SER A 20 5.32 0.76 1.23
CA SER A 20 5.68 0.63 2.66
C SER A 20 6.82 1.56 3.06
N TYR A 21 7.84 1.68 2.22
CA TYR A 21 8.94 2.65 2.42
C TYR A 21 8.41 4.09 2.39
N HIS A 22 7.56 4.42 1.40
CA HIS A 22 6.96 5.74 1.27
C HIS A 22 6.09 6.13 2.48
N LEU A 23 5.33 5.20 3.07
CA LEU A 23 4.58 5.46 4.31
C LEU A 23 5.50 5.92 5.45
N ARG A 24 6.64 5.25 5.61
CA ARG A 24 7.63 5.57 6.65
C ARG A 24 8.30 6.92 6.38
N GLU A 25 8.71 7.18 5.14
CA GLU A 25 9.27 8.47 4.74
C GLU A 25 8.28 9.62 4.95
N ALA A 26 7.02 9.44 4.54
CA ALA A 26 5.98 10.45 4.70
C ALA A 26 5.70 10.77 6.18
N PHE A 27 5.73 9.76 7.05
CA PHE A 27 5.57 9.97 8.49
C PHE A 27 6.79 10.64 9.12
N LYS A 28 8.00 10.20 8.75
CA LYS A 28 9.28 10.76 9.21
C LYS A 28 9.48 12.22 8.81
N ALA A 29 8.91 12.63 7.67
CA ALA A 29 8.93 14.02 7.23
C ALA A 29 8.02 14.94 8.07
N THR A 30 7.21 14.40 8.99
CA THR A 30 6.40 15.18 9.93
C THR A 30 7.16 15.48 11.22
N LEU A 31 6.64 16.40 12.04
CA LEU A 31 7.12 16.62 13.40
C LEU A 31 6.69 15.53 14.39
N PHE A 32 5.87 14.56 13.96
CA PHE A 32 5.24 13.60 14.85
C PHE A 32 6.11 12.39 15.17
N GLU A 33 7.20 12.13 14.45
CA GLU A 33 7.94 10.87 14.62
C GLU A 33 8.38 10.63 16.07
N GLU A 34 9.06 11.60 16.67
CA GLU A 34 9.56 11.48 18.04
C GLU A 34 8.45 11.58 19.08
N SER A 35 7.47 12.47 18.88
CA SER A 35 6.36 12.60 19.83
C SER A 35 5.49 11.34 19.85
N ALA A 36 5.24 10.71 18.69
CA ALA A 36 4.54 9.45 18.57
C ALA A 36 5.27 8.30 19.29
N LYS A 37 6.61 8.27 19.24
CA LYS A 37 7.42 7.32 20.03
C LYS A 37 7.24 7.54 21.53
N VAL A 38 7.37 8.79 21.99
CA VAL A 38 7.28 9.15 23.42
C VAL A 38 5.92 8.76 24.01
N VAL A 39 4.83 9.04 23.30
CA VAL A 39 3.47 8.70 23.74
C VAL A 39 3.06 7.27 23.44
N LYS A 40 3.97 6.44 22.91
CA LYS A 40 3.72 5.04 22.54
C LYS A 40 2.52 4.88 21.60
N ALA A 41 2.44 5.74 20.59
CA ALA A 41 1.33 5.75 19.64
C ALA A 41 1.19 4.39 18.94
N TRP A 42 0.03 3.76 19.12
CA TRP A 42 -0.25 2.42 18.60
C TRP A 42 -0.28 2.35 17.07
N PHE A 43 -0.73 3.42 16.41
CA PHE A 43 -0.89 3.46 14.95
C PHE A 43 0.43 3.53 14.19
N VAL A 44 1.56 3.69 14.89
CA VAL A 44 2.92 3.56 14.32
C VAL A 44 3.68 2.39 14.94
N GLY A 45 3.02 1.56 15.76
CA GLY A 45 3.63 0.44 16.45
C GLY A 45 4.50 0.80 17.66
N ALA A 46 4.55 2.05 18.09
CA ALA A 46 5.40 2.51 19.21
C ALA A 46 4.94 1.99 20.59
N ASN A 47 3.78 1.34 20.66
CA ASN A 47 3.30 0.61 21.84
C ASN A 47 3.96 -0.75 22.02
N ILE A 48 4.65 -1.29 21.02
CA ILE A 48 5.34 -2.58 21.08
C ILE A 48 6.84 -2.32 21.32
N PRO A 49 7.42 -2.75 22.47
CA PRO A 49 8.83 -2.55 22.77
C PRO A 49 9.73 -3.10 21.66
N GLY A 50 10.66 -2.26 21.17
CA GLY A 50 11.62 -2.64 20.14
C GLY A 50 11.07 -2.70 18.72
N LYS A 51 9.75 -2.52 18.50
CA LYS A 51 9.17 -2.46 17.16
C LYS A 51 9.62 -1.17 16.45
N THR A 52 10.01 -1.30 15.19
CA THR A 52 10.30 -0.16 14.32
C THR A 52 9.02 0.62 14.00
N ILE A 53 9.17 1.90 13.67
CA ILE A 53 8.04 2.72 13.23
C ILE A 53 7.48 2.18 11.92
N ASP A 54 6.20 1.83 11.97
CA ASP A 54 5.46 1.29 10.84
C ASP A 54 4.04 1.88 10.82
N PRO A 55 3.85 3.05 10.17
CA PRO A 55 2.58 3.76 10.19
C PRO A 55 1.45 2.98 9.49
N LEU A 56 0.31 2.86 10.17
CA LEU A 56 -0.92 2.30 9.61
C LEU A 56 -1.71 3.30 8.75
N PHE A 57 -1.43 4.60 8.90
CA PHE A 57 -2.10 5.67 8.18
C PHE A 57 -1.15 6.39 7.23
N TYR A 58 -1.71 7.01 6.20
CA TYR A 58 -0.94 7.80 5.25
C TYR A 58 -0.84 9.28 5.68
N PHE A 59 0.39 9.75 5.86
CA PHE A 59 0.68 11.13 6.29
C PHE A 59 1.20 12.05 5.16
N GLY A 60 1.30 11.56 3.92
CA GLY A 60 1.80 12.36 2.80
C GLY A 60 0.76 13.24 2.11
N GLY A 61 -0.48 13.27 2.62
CA GLY A 61 -1.56 14.14 2.16
C GLY A 61 -2.33 13.63 0.93
N VAL A 62 -3.61 13.97 0.87
CA VAL A 62 -4.53 13.54 -0.20
C VAL A 62 -4.03 13.88 -1.63
N PRO A 63 -3.45 15.06 -1.92
CA PRO A 63 -2.95 15.37 -3.26
C PRO A 63 -1.84 14.44 -3.75
N THR A 64 -0.91 14.08 -2.86
CA THR A 64 0.17 13.14 -3.18
C THR A 64 -0.38 11.75 -3.45
N TRP A 65 -1.31 11.28 -2.61
CA TRP A 65 -1.98 9.99 -2.80
C TRP A 65 -2.75 9.93 -4.12
N ALA A 66 -3.52 10.98 -4.44
CA ALA A 66 -4.22 11.08 -5.72
C ALA A 66 -3.25 11.02 -6.91
N SER A 67 -2.10 11.68 -6.82
CA SER A 67 -1.07 11.62 -7.88
C SER A 67 -0.51 10.21 -8.09
N TRP A 68 -0.39 9.41 -7.02
CA TRP A 68 -0.02 7.99 -7.12
C TRP A 68 -1.08 7.17 -7.83
N LEU A 69 -2.36 7.35 -7.49
CA LEU A 69 -3.48 6.66 -8.15
C LEU A 69 -3.59 7.03 -9.64
N ASP A 70 -3.43 8.32 -9.94
CA ASP A 70 -3.41 8.85 -11.31
C ASP A 70 -2.30 8.19 -12.14
N LYS A 71 -1.11 8.04 -11.56
CA LYS A 71 0.02 7.39 -12.22
C LYS A 71 -0.32 5.95 -12.56
N GLU A 72 -0.77 5.17 -11.59
CA GLU A 72 -1.17 3.77 -11.83
C GLU A 72 -2.26 3.67 -12.90
N THR A 73 -3.30 4.53 -12.83
CA THR A 73 -4.37 4.52 -13.82
C THR A 73 -3.85 4.84 -15.23
N LYS A 74 -2.97 5.84 -15.37
CA LYS A 74 -2.39 6.27 -16.66
C LYS A 74 -1.41 5.27 -17.25
N THR A 75 -0.75 4.47 -16.43
CA THR A 75 0.17 3.41 -16.89
C THR A 75 -0.52 2.05 -17.05
N GLY A 76 -1.84 1.98 -16.91
CA GLY A 76 -2.59 0.74 -17.07
C GLY A 76 -2.39 -0.24 -15.91
N TRP A 77 -2.26 0.30 -14.68
CA TRP A 77 -2.03 -0.45 -13.44
C TRP A 77 -0.72 -1.25 -13.47
N GLU A 78 0.37 -0.61 -13.90
CA GLU A 78 1.69 -1.24 -14.10
C GLU A 78 2.20 -2.02 -12.88
N SER A 79 1.83 -1.61 -11.67
CA SER A 79 2.22 -2.30 -10.43
C SER A 79 1.40 -3.55 -10.12
N MET A 80 0.31 -3.79 -10.87
CA MET A 80 -0.66 -4.86 -10.66
C MET A 80 -0.54 -5.93 -11.75
N LYS A 81 -0.78 -7.18 -11.37
CA LYS A 81 -0.88 -8.33 -12.26
C LYS A 81 -2.32 -8.83 -12.23
N PHE A 82 -2.94 -8.92 -13.40
CA PHE A 82 -4.29 -9.44 -13.52
C PHE A 82 -4.24 -10.83 -14.14
N SER A 83 -5.00 -11.76 -13.57
CA SER A 83 -5.18 -13.10 -14.14
C SER A 83 -6.61 -13.27 -14.63
N PRO A 84 -6.82 -13.93 -15.79
CA PRO A 84 -8.16 -14.24 -16.27
C PRO A 84 -8.82 -15.31 -15.40
N SER A 85 -10.15 -15.40 -15.46
CA SER A 85 -10.88 -16.54 -14.88
C SER A 85 -10.46 -17.82 -15.59
N VAL A 86 -10.06 -18.85 -14.84
CA VAL A 86 -9.86 -20.19 -15.39
C VAL A 86 -11.25 -20.77 -15.68
N ALA A 87 -11.49 -21.20 -16.92
CA ALA A 87 -12.65 -22.05 -17.19
C ALA A 87 -12.47 -23.34 -16.39
N THR A 88 -13.26 -23.53 -15.33
CA THR A 88 -13.40 -24.83 -14.71
C THR A 88 -14.11 -25.73 -15.71
N ASP A 89 -13.34 -26.44 -16.54
CA ASP A 89 -13.84 -27.61 -17.24
C ASP A 89 -14.16 -28.64 -16.15
N VAL A 90 -15.43 -28.66 -15.73
CA VAL A 90 -15.98 -29.76 -14.95
C VAL A 90 -16.12 -30.92 -15.92
N GLU A 91 -15.06 -31.70 -16.09
CA GLU A 91 -15.18 -33.04 -16.67
C GLU A 91 -16.04 -33.87 -15.71
N GLY A 92 -17.20 -34.29 -16.22
CA GLY A 92 -18.16 -35.15 -15.53
C GLY A 92 -17.80 -36.62 -15.54
#